data_AF-A0A2D4NPL7-F1
#
_entry.id   AF-A0A2D4NPL7-F1
#
_cell.length_a   1.000
_cell.length_b   1.000
_cell.length_c   1.000
_cell.angle_alpha   90.00
_cell.angle_beta   90.00
_cell.angle_gamma   90.00
#
_symmetry.space_group_name_H-M   'P 1'
#
loop_
_entity.id
_entity.type
_entity.pdbx_description
1 polymer ?
#
loop_
_entity_poly.entity_id
_entity_poly.type
_entity_poly.pdbx_seq_one_letter_code
_entity_poly.pdbx_strand_id
1 'polypeptide(L)'
;FWLSRLAIQAAMLLYVIKATETDPSMKFYAISWDNFWELLCSLIISGCDSTLTVLGMSAVISSVAHYLGLGILAFIGSTDEDDRRLGFVAPVLFFILALQTGLSGLKPEERLVRLSRNMCLLLTAVLLFILGMTDPVLMSLSASHVSSLRRHFPVLFVSACLFLLPILLSYVLWHHYALNTWLFAVTAFCVELCLKVIVSITVYVLFMIDGYYNVLWEKLDDYVYYVRSSGNIIEFIFGVIMFGNGAYTMVFESGSKIRACMMCLHAYFNIYLQAKNGWKTFINRRMAVKKINSLPEVKGERLQDIDDVCAICYHEFTTSARITPCNHYFHALCLRKWLYIQETCPMCHQKVDIDEKENPNLSNNNAFVVPDENDPDENPAWGGGGGEAAAAEELNDESTESEEETESSTQSSATVPEQPSEHQS
;
A
#
# COMPACT_ATOMS: atom_id res chain seq x y z
N PHE A 1 19.18 -24.98 -11.01
CA PHE A 1 20.53 -24.55 -11.39
C PHE A 1 21.34 -23.99 -10.21
N TRP A 2 20.92 -22.90 -9.56
CA TRP A 2 21.69 -22.33 -8.43
C TRP A 2 21.86 -23.31 -7.26
N LEU A 3 20.76 -23.95 -6.83
CA LEU A 3 20.79 -24.97 -5.77
C LEU A 3 21.67 -26.17 -6.14
N SER A 4 21.66 -26.63 -7.40
CA SER A 4 22.51 -27.73 -7.84
C SER A 4 23.99 -27.34 -7.87
N ARG A 5 24.32 -26.11 -8.32
CA ARG A 5 25.68 -25.58 -8.28
C ARG A 5 26.19 -25.45 -6.84
N LEU A 6 25.35 -24.91 -5.95
CA LEU A 6 25.67 -24.75 -4.53
C LEU A 6 25.83 -26.10 -3.83
N ALA A 7 24.99 -27.09 -4.14
CA ALA A 7 25.11 -28.45 -3.61
C ALA A 7 26.40 -29.14 -4.07
N ILE A 8 26.80 -28.98 -5.34
CA ILE A 8 28.07 -29.53 -5.85
C ILE A 8 29.25 -28.87 -5.13
N GLN A 9 29.22 -27.54 -4.93
CA GLN A 9 30.28 -26.85 -4.19
C GLN A 9 30.31 -27.22 -2.72
N ALA A 10 29.14 -27.40 -2.08
CA ALA A 10 29.06 -27.87 -0.70
C ALA A 10 29.64 -29.27 -0.57
N ALA A 11 29.32 -30.18 -1.49
CA ALA A 11 29.87 -31.53 -1.53
C ALA A 11 31.40 -31.53 -1.73
N MET A 12 31.92 -30.69 -2.62
CA MET A 12 33.37 -30.54 -2.84
C MET A 12 34.08 -30.00 -1.61
N LEU A 13 33.56 -28.95 -0.97
CA LEU A 13 34.16 -28.37 0.23
C LEU A 13 34.09 -29.32 1.43
N LEU A 14 32.96 -30.02 1.62
CA LEU A 14 32.84 -31.08 2.64
C LEU A 14 33.81 -32.22 2.39
N TYR A 15 34.03 -32.60 1.12
CA TYR A 15 35.03 -33.60 0.77
C TYR A 15 36.45 -33.14 1.12
N VAL A 16 36.79 -31.88 0.82
CA VAL A 16 38.10 -31.29 1.16
C VAL A 16 38.32 -31.24 2.67
N ILE A 17 37.34 -30.76 3.45
CA ILE A 17 37.42 -30.72 4.92
C ILE A 17 37.65 -32.12 5.48
N LYS A 18 36.90 -33.10 4.97
CA LYS A 18 37.02 -34.51 5.36
C LYS A 18 38.34 -35.15 4.91
N ALA A 19 38.93 -34.68 3.82
CA ALA A 19 40.23 -35.14 3.33
C ALA A 19 41.40 -34.51 4.12
N THR A 20 41.21 -33.31 4.69
CA THR A 20 42.19 -32.64 5.56
C THR A 20 42.15 -33.12 7.01
N GLU A 21 41.02 -33.67 7.47
CA GLU A 21 40.90 -34.35 8.77
C GLU A 21 41.54 -35.76 8.69
N THR A 22 42.87 -35.80 8.70
CA THR A 22 43.70 -37.02 8.67
C THR A 22 44.02 -37.57 10.07
N ASP A 23 43.08 -37.52 11.03
CA ASP A 23 43.26 -38.19 12.33
C ASP A 23 42.24 -39.34 12.50
N PRO A 24 42.67 -40.63 12.46
CA PRO A 24 41.75 -41.78 12.40
C PRO A 24 40.93 -42.05 13.68
N SER A 25 41.16 -41.32 14.78
CA SER A 25 40.60 -41.67 16.10
C SER A 25 39.29 -40.96 16.48
N MET A 26 38.78 -40.01 15.69
CA MET A 26 37.46 -39.41 15.93
C MET A 26 36.57 -39.53 14.69
N LYS A 27 35.90 -40.69 14.56
CA LYS A 27 34.82 -40.84 13.60
C LYS A 27 33.49 -40.41 14.21
N PHE A 28 32.87 -39.46 13.51
CA PHE A 28 31.44 -39.18 13.41
C PHE A 28 30.76 -38.38 14.54
N TYR A 29 30.30 -37.19 14.13
CA TYR A 29 29.31 -36.27 14.71
C TYR A 29 29.85 -34.99 15.36
N ALA A 30 30.41 -34.11 14.54
CA ALA A 30 30.05 -32.69 14.47
C ALA A 30 31.08 -32.02 13.56
N ILE A 31 30.64 -31.45 12.45
CA ILE A 31 31.40 -30.35 11.85
C ILE A 31 31.50 -29.31 12.97
N SER A 32 32.71 -28.91 13.35
CA SER A 32 32.87 -27.85 14.35
C SER A 32 32.11 -26.62 13.89
N TRP A 33 31.53 -25.86 14.83
CA TRP A 33 30.75 -24.66 14.50
C TRP A 33 31.55 -23.69 13.62
N ASP A 34 32.85 -23.59 13.85
CA ASP A 34 33.78 -22.77 13.06
C ASP A 34 33.92 -23.30 11.62
N ASN A 35 34.13 -24.60 11.43
CA ASN A 35 34.23 -25.20 10.09
C ASN A 35 32.90 -25.09 9.33
N PHE A 36 31.76 -25.18 10.02
CA PHE A 36 30.44 -24.99 9.41
C PHE A 36 30.23 -23.54 8.96
N TRP A 37 30.64 -22.57 9.79
CA TRP A 37 30.55 -21.16 9.47
C TRP A 37 31.43 -20.79 8.28
N GLU A 38 32.68 -21.27 8.24
CA GLU A 38 33.59 -21.07 7.11
C GLU A 38 33.06 -21.70 5.81
N LEU A 39 32.49 -22.90 5.89
CA LEU A 39 31.83 -23.56 4.77
C LEU A 39 30.66 -22.72 4.25
N LEU A 40 29.80 -22.23 5.15
CA LEU A 40 28.66 -21.40 4.81
C LEU A 40 29.08 -20.08 4.14
N CYS A 41 30.06 -19.38 4.72
CA CYS A 41 30.62 -18.16 4.14
C CYS A 41 31.20 -18.42 2.74
N SER A 42 31.96 -19.51 2.58
CA SER A 42 32.57 -19.89 1.29
C SER A 42 31.51 -20.20 0.22
N LEU A 43 30.44 -20.88 0.59
CA LEU A 43 29.31 -21.18 -0.30
C LEU A 43 28.58 -19.91 -0.72
N ILE A 44 28.33 -19.01 0.22
CA ILE A 44 27.67 -17.73 -0.04
C ILE A 44 28.53 -16.85 -0.97
N ILE A 45 29.83 -16.78 -0.72
CA ILE A 45 30.79 -16.02 -1.54
C ILE A 45 30.82 -16.55 -2.97
N SER A 46 30.84 -17.88 -3.13
CA SER A 46 30.79 -18.48 -4.47
C SER A 46 29.42 -18.36 -5.12
N GLY A 47 28.35 -18.28 -4.34
CA GLY A 47 26.98 -18.06 -4.82
C GLY A 47 26.74 -16.67 -5.40
N CYS A 48 27.70 -15.74 -5.27
CA CYS A 48 27.61 -14.37 -5.76
C CYS A 48 28.70 -14.04 -6.81
N ASP A 49 29.33 -15.06 -7.40
CA ASP A 49 30.48 -14.88 -8.27
C ASP A 49 30.19 -14.27 -9.65
N SER A 50 28.95 -14.40 -10.11
CA SER A 50 28.49 -13.96 -11.41
C SER A 50 27.08 -13.40 -11.31
N THR A 51 26.70 -12.56 -12.27
CA THR A 51 25.32 -12.01 -12.34
C THR A 51 24.28 -13.13 -12.44
N LEU A 52 24.61 -14.24 -13.11
CA LEU A 52 23.76 -15.42 -13.22
C LEU A 52 23.54 -16.10 -11.86
N THR A 53 24.56 -16.20 -11.01
CA THR A 53 24.36 -16.77 -9.67
C THR A 53 23.61 -15.84 -8.75
N VAL A 54 23.79 -14.52 -8.89
CA VAL A 54 22.98 -13.54 -8.15
C VAL A 54 21.51 -13.66 -8.54
N LEU A 55 21.17 -13.83 -9.84
CA LEU A 55 19.79 -14.14 -10.27
C LEU A 55 19.27 -15.44 -9.64
N GLY A 56 20.12 -16.47 -9.59
CA GLY A 56 19.80 -17.72 -8.91
C GLY A 56 19.50 -17.55 -7.42
N MET A 57 20.28 -16.72 -6.74
CA MET A 57 20.06 -16.36 -5.34
C MET A 57 18.76 -15.56 -5.16
N SER A 58 18.46 -14.63 -6.07
CA SER A 58 17.17 -13.92 -6.11
C SER A 58 16.01 -14.90 -6.21
N ALA A 59 16.08 -15.95 -7.04
CA ALA A 59 15.02 -16.95 -7.12
C ALA A 59 14.79 -17.72 -5.81
N VAL A 60 15.86 -18.01 -5.06
CA VAL A 60 15.72 -18.63 -3.72
C VAL A 60 15.09 -17.66 -2.73
N ILE A 61 15.53 -16.40 -2.74
CA ILE A 61 14.92 -15.32 -1.93
C ILE A 61 13.44 -15.18 -2.27
N SER A 62 13.06 -15.24 -3.55
CA SER A 62 11.67 -15.22 -4.01
C SER A 62 10.84 -16.30 -3.34
N SER A 63 11.33 -17.55 -3.35
CA SER A 63 10.64 -18.68 -2.73
C SER A 63 10.51 -18.51 -1.21
N VAL A 64 11.59 -18.11 -0.52
CA VAL A 64 11.57 -17.87 0.93
C VAL A 64 10.59 -16.75 1.28
N ALA A 65 10.65 -15.63 0.56
CA ALA A 65 9.77 -14.48 0.77
C ALA A 65 8.29 -14.83 0.49
N HIS A 66 8.02 -15.66 -0.53
CA HIS A 66 6.67 -16.13 -0.85
C HIS A 66 6.09 -16.98 0.30
N TYR A 67 6.83 -17.97 0.79
CA TYR A 67 6.36 -18.81 1.90
C TYR A 67 6.24 -18.03 3.21
N LEU A 68 7.15 -17.07 3.46
CA LEU A 68 7.04 -16.17 4.60
C LEU A 68 5.74 -15.35 4.54
N GLY A 69 5.44 -14.77 3.36
CA GLY A 69 4.19 -14.01 3.15
C GLY A 69 2.94 -14.86 3.36
N LEU A 70 2.89 -16.05 2.77
CA LEU A 70 1.79 -17.00 2.97
C LEU A 70 1.63 -17.39 4.45
N GLY A 71 2.73 -17.65 5.15
CA GLY A 71 2.71 -17.99 6.57
C GLY A 71 2.12 -16.86 7.42
N ILE A 72 2.46 -15.61 7.13
CA ILE A 72 1.95 -14.45 7.84
C ILE A 72 0.46 -14.21 7.52
N LEU A 73 0.07 -14.30 6.24
CA LEU A 73 -1.33 -14.17 5.83
C LEU A 73 -2.22 -15.24 6.48
N ALA A 74 -1.76 -16.49 6.48
CA ALA A 74 -2.45 -17.59 7.15
C ALA A 74 -2.55 -17.37 8.67
N PHE A 75 -1.51 -16.81 9.29
CA PHE A 75 -1.51 -16.52 10.73
C PHE A 75 -2.47 -15.37 11.09
N ILE A 76 -2.51 -14.32 10.28
CA ILE A 76 -3.41 -13.17 10.45
C ILE A 76 -4.86 -13.55 10.11
N GLY A 77 -5.06 -14.56 9.25
CA GLY A 77 -6.37 -15.00 8.78
C GLY A 77 -6.92 -14.17 7.63
N SER A 78 -6.05 -13.49 6.87
CA SER A 78 -6.43 -12.75 5.66
C SER A 78 -6.39 -13.67 4.43
N THR A 79 -7.37 -13.52 3.54
CA THR A 79 -7.48 -14.29 2.29
C THR A 79 -7.23 -13.45 1.04
N ASP A 80 -6.85 -12.17 1.18
CA ASP A 80 -6.68 -11.28 0.03
C ASP A 80 -5.51 -11.73 -0.87
N GLU A 81 -5.81 -11.91 -2.17
CA GLU A 81 -4.83 -12.39 -3.15
C GLU A 81 -3.79 -11.32 -3.53
N ASP A 82 -4.14 -10.04 -3.39
CA ASP A 82 -3.27 -8.90 -3.71
C ASP A 82 -2.02 -8.84 -2.80
N ASP A 83 -2.09 -9.40 -1.61
CA ASP A 83 -0.99 -9.45 -0.63
C ASP A 83 0.11 -10.46 -1.01
N ARG A 84 -0.10 -11.30 -2.05
CA ARG A 84 0.86 -12.33 -2.48
C ARG A 84 2.09 -11.78 -3.23
N ARG A 85 2.16 -10.46 -3.46
CA ARG A 85 3.23 -9.82 -4.26
C ARG A 85 4.62 -9.84 -3.59
N LEU A 86 4.73 -10.19 -2.30
CA LEU A 86 6.01 -10.28 -1.56
C LEU A 86 7.04 -11.14 -2.30
N GLY A 87 6.60 -12.29 -2.82
CA GLY A 87 7.45 -13.24 -3.52
C GLY A 87 8.09 -12.68 -4.80
N PHE A 88 7.50 -11.64 -5.40
CA PHE A 88 8.02 -10.97 -6.60
C PHE A 88 8.84 -9.73 -6.27
N VAL A 89 8.40 -8.90 -5.32
CA VAL A 89 9.04 -7.61 -5.01
C VAL A 89 10.40 -7.81 -4.33
N ALA A 90 10.49 -8.67 -3.32
CA ALA A 90 11.72 -8.93 -2.58
C ALA A 90 12.92 -9.37 -3.46
N PRO A 91 12.80 -10.37 -4.35
CA PRO A 91 13.93 -10.81 -5.17
C PRO A 91 14.36 -9.79 -6.22
N VAL A 92 13.43 -8.98 -6.74
CA VAL A 92 13.72 -7.88 -7.68
C VAL A 92 14.52 -6.78 -6.96
N LEU A 93 14.07 -6.36 -5.77
CA LEU A 93 14.81 -5.39 -4.95
C LEU A 93 16.21 -5.89 -4.62
N PHE A 94 16.34 -7.15 -4.18
CA PHE A 94 17.63 -7.75 -3.91
C PHE A 94 18.54 -7.74 -5.15
N PHE A 95 18.01 -8.16 -6.30
CA PHE A 95 18.76 -8.19 -7.55
C PHE A 95 19.26 -6.80 -7.93
N ILE A 96 18.41 -5.78 -7.83
CA ILE A 96 18.82 -4.42 -8.17
C ILE A 96 19.87 -3.88 -7.17
N LEU A 97 19.75 -4.17 -5.88
CA LEU A 97 20.78 -3.81 -4.88
C LEU A 97 22.13 -4.48 -5.19
N ALA A 98 22.11 -5.75 -5.59
CA ALA A 98 23.31 -6.49 -5.98
C ALA A 98 23.97 -5.89 -7.25
N LEU A 99 23.17 -5.51 -8.24
CA LEU A 99 23.66 -4.81 -9.44
C LEU A 99 24.21 -3.41 -9.11
N GLN A 100 23.51 -2.65 -8.28
CA GLN A 100 23.90 -1.29 -7.89
C GLN A 100 25.22 -1.26 -7.12
N THR A 101 25.44 -2.28 -6.28
CA THR A 101 26.68 -2.41 -5.50
C THR A 101 27.82 -3.06 -6.29
N GLY A 102 27.56 -3.56 -7.49
CA GLY A 102 28.55 -4.26 -8.30
C GLY A 102 29.01 -5.58 -7.67
N LEU A 103 28.13 -6.27 -6.93
CA LEU A 103 28.47 -7.38 -6.04
C LEU A 103 29.35 -8.46 -6.71
N SER A 104 29.02 -8.87 -7.94
CA SER A 104 29.76 -9.91 -8.67
C SER A 104 31.16 -9.49 -9.13
N GLY A 105 31.41 -8.18 -9.25
CA GLY A 105 32.71 -7.64 -9.68
C GLY A 105 33.74 -7.49 -8.56
N LEU A 106 33.35 -7.67 -7.30
CA LEU A 106 34.21 -7.46 -6.14
C LEU A 106 35.09 -8.69 -5.85
N LYS A 107 36.14 -8.48 -5.05
CA LYS A 107 36.98 -9.59 -4.53
C LYS A 107 36.19 -10.44 -3.53
N PRO A 108 36.50 -11.75 -3.41
CA PRO A 108 35.78 -12.68 -2.52
C PRO A 108 35.57 -12.17 -1.09
N GLU A 109 36.59 -11.58 -0.48
CA GLU A 109 36.52 -11.06 0.89
C GLU A 109 35.55 -9.88 1.06
N GLU A 110 35.44 -9.00 0.06
CA GLU A 110 34.54 -7.84 0.09
C GLU A 110 33.08 -8.21 -0.24
N ARG A 111 32.87 -9.30 -0.98
CA ARG A 111 31.54 -9.79 -1.39
C ARG A 111 30.67 -10.11 -0.19
N LEU A 112 31.22 -10.81 0.82
CA LEU A 112 30.45 -11.22 1.99
C LEU A 112 29.89 -10.01 2.75
N VAL A 113 30.72 -8.99 2.95
CA VAL A 113 30.33 -7.76 3.66
C VAL A 113 29.30 -6.97 2.86
N ARG A 114 29.43 -6.88 1.54
CA ARG A 114 28.44 -6.18 0.70
C ARG A 114 27.12 -6.94 0.62
N LEU A 115 27.19 -8.26 0.55
CA LEU A 115 26.01 -9.09 0.56
C LEU A 115 25.26 -8.98 1.89
N SER A 116 25.96 -9.02 3.04
CA SER A 116 25.31 -8.87 4.35
C SER A 116 24.60 -7.52 4.46
N ARG A 117 25.24 -6.44 3.97
CA ARG A 117 24.62 -5.10 3.89
C ARG A 117 23.35 -5.08 3.03
N ASN A 118 23.38 -5.75 1.88
CA ASN A 118 22.21 -5.88 1.01
C ASN A 118 21.10 -6.73 1.65
N MET A 119 21.45 -7.80 2.38
CA MET A 119 20.50 -8.63 3.12
C MET A 119 19.79 -7.86 4.23
N CYS A 120 20.49 -6.99 4.96
CA CYS A 120 19.86 -6.15 5.99
C CYS A 120 18.85 -5.17 5.38
N LEU A 121 19.19 -4.55 4.24
CA LEU A 121 18.26 -3.67 3.50
C LEU A 121 17.06 -4.46 2.98
N LEU A 122 17.29 -5.65 2.43
CA LEU A 122 16.24 -6.55 1.98
C LEU A 122 15.32 -6.97 3.12
N LEU A 123 15.87 -7.35 4.28
CA LEU A 123 15.09 -7.69 5.47
C LEU A 123 14.18 -6.54 5.87
N THR A 124 14.70 -5.32 5.89
CA THR A 124 13.91 -4.13 6.23
C THR A 124 12.78 -3.90 5.21
N ALA A 125 13.05 -4.09 3.92
CA ALA A 125 12.03 -4.01 2.87
C ALA A 125 10.95 -5.10 3.00
N VAL A 126 11.34 -6.32 3.38
CA VAL A 126 10.39 -7.42 3.65
C VAL A 126 9.51 -7.09 4.85
N LEU A 127 10.08 -6.55 5.94
CA LEU A 127 9.31 -6.12 7.10
C LEU A 127 8.32 -4.98 6.77
N LEU A 128 8.73 -4.01 5.94
CA LEU A 128 7.84 -2.95 5.43
C LEU A 128 6.69 -3.52 4.60
N PHE A 129 6.96 -4.51 3.75
CA PHE A 129 5.90 -5.18 2.98
C PHE A 129 4.92 -5.93 3.89
N ILE A 130 5.44 -6.62 4.92
CA ILE A 130 4.61 -7.31 5.92
C ILE A 130 3.71 -6.32 6.66
N LEU A 131 4.20 -5.12 6.99
CA LEU A 131 3.35 -4.06 7.52
C LEU A 131 2.23 -3.70 6.54
N GLY A 132 2.55 -3.56 5.26
CA GLY A 132 1.56 -3.27 4.20
C GLY A 132 0.42 -4.30 4.12
N MET A 133 0.71 -5.59 4.37
CA MET A 133 -0.33 -6.63 4.47
C MET A 133 -1.10 -6.59 5.80
N THR A 134 -0.42 -6.17 6.88
CA THR A 134 -1.00 -6.16 8.24
C THR A 134 -1.95 -4.97 8.44
N ASP A 135 -1.63 -3.81 7.84
CA ASP A 135 -2.36 -2.56 8.01
C ASP A 135 -3.85 -2.64 7.62
N PRO A 136 -4.25 -3.14 6.43
CA PRO A 136 -5.65 -3.27 6.05
C PRO A 136 -6.45 -4.15 7.01
N VAL A 137 -5.86 -5.27 7.46
CA VAL A 137 -6.49 -6.20 8.40
C VAL A 137 -6.65 -5.55 9.78
N LEU A 138 -5.63 -4.82 10.24
CA LEU A 138 -5.72 -4.08 11.50
C LEU A 138 -6.86 -3.05 11.46
N MET A 139 -7.01 -2.34 10.34
CA MET A 139 -8.07 -1.35 10.15
C MET A 139 -9.46 -2.01 10.07
N SER A 140 -9.62 -3.06 9.27
CA SER A 140 -10.91 -3.74 9.12
C SER A 140 -11.38 -4.39 10.42
N LEU A 141 -10.45 -5.01 11.16
CA LEU A 141 -10.76 -5.64 12.43
C LEU A 141 -11.15 -4.62 13.50
N SER A 142 -10.50 -3.45 13.52
CA SER A 142 -10.87 -2.36 14.44
C SER A 142 -12.25 -1.78 14.16
N ALA A 143 -12.65 -1.68 12.87
CA ALA A 143 -13.95 -1.19 12.45
C ALA A 143 -15.08 -2.22 12.65
N SER A 144 -14.76 -3.50 12.81
CA SER A 144 -15.76 -4.56 13.03
C SER A 144 -16.39 -4.55 14.43
N HIS A 145 -15.85 -3.76 15.37
CA HIS A 145 -16.30 -3.63 16.77
C HIS A 145 -16.39 -4.96 17.56
N VAL A 146 -15.85 -6.08 17.04
CA VAL A 146 -15.88 -7.39 17.72
C VAL A 146 -14.84 -7.42 18.84
N SER A 147 -15.27 -7.63 20.08
CA SER A 147 -14.40 -7.63 21.28
C SER A 147 -13.60 -8.93 21.50
N SER A 148 -13.68 -9.90 20.59
CA SER A 148 -13.04 -11.21 20.78
C SER A 148 -11.51 -11.12 20.68
N LEU A 149 -10.82 -11.17 21.82
CA LEU A 149 -9.35 -11.07 21.91
C LEU A 149 -8.60 -12.09 21.03
N ARG A 150 -9.17 -13.28 20.81
CA ARG A 150 -8.56 -14.32 19.95
C ARG A 150 -8.40 -13.89 18.50
N ARG A 151 -9.28 -13.02 17.98
CA ARG A 151 -9.18 -12.50 16.62
C ARG A 151 -8.17 -11.37 16.49
N HIS A 152 -8.01 -10.56 17.54
CA HIS A 152 -7.05 -9.45 17.57
C HIS A 152 -5.62 -9.90 17.85
N PHE A 153 -5.45 -11.02 18.56
CA PHE A 153 -4.12 -11.50 18.98
C PHE A 153 -3.13 -11.69 17.83
N PRO A 154 -3.45 -12.38 16.71
CA PRO A 154 -2.48 -12.62 15.65
C PRO A 154 -1.97 -11.32 15.01
N VAL A 155 -2.87 -10.39 14.68
CA VAL A 155 -2.50 -9.13 14.02
C VAL A 155 -1.67 -8.24 14.95
N LEU A 156 -2.05 -8.14 16.23
CA LEU A 156 -1.30 -7.38 17.23
C LEU A 156 0.07 -7.99 17.53
N PHE A 157 0.17 -9.32 17.53
CA PHE A 157 1.44 -10.02 17.68
C PHE A 157 2.38 -9.71 16.51
N VAL A 158 1.88 -9.80 15.27
CA VAL A 158 2.66 -9.43 14.08
C VAL A 158 3.10 -7.96 14.16
N SER A 159 2.21 -7.03 14.52
CA SER A 159 2.58 -5.62 14.71
C SER A 159 3.65 -5.42 15.79
N ALA A 160 3.59 -6.16 16.91
CA ALA A 160 4.63 -6.12 17.94
C ALA A 160 5.98 -6.62 17.42
N CYS A 161 5.99 -7.72 16.65
CA CYS A 161 7.21 -8.20 15.99
C CYS A 161 7.77 -7.18 14.98
N LEU A 162 6.90 -6.55 14.18
CA LEU A 162 7.28 -5.50 13.23
C LEU A 162 7.85 -4.25 13.90
N PHE A 163 7.52 -4.00 15.17
CA PHE A 163 8.12 -2.93 15.97
C PHE A 163 9.46 -3.35 16.60
N LEU A 164 9.54 -4.55 17.16
CA LEU A 164 10.72 -5.01 17.90
C LEU A 164 11.89 -5.44 17.00
N LEU A 165 11.61 -6.12 15.89
CA LEU A 165 12.66 -6.65 15.00
C LEU A 165 13.54 -5.54 14.38
N PRO A 166 13.01 -4.41 13.88
CA PRO A 166 13.84 -3.31 13.36
C PRO A 166 14.67 -2.63 14.44
N ILE A 167 14.14 -2.52 15.66
CA ILE A 167 14.87 -1.96 16.81
C ILE A 167 16.05 -2.87 17.16
N LEU A 168 15.81 -4.18 17.23
CA LEU A 168 16.88 -5.16 17.48
C LEU A 168 17.92 -5.14 16.37
N LEU A 169 17.49 -5.12 15.10
CA LEU A 169 18.39 -5.02 13.95
C LEU A 169 19.26 -3.76 14.06
N SER A 170 18.65 -2.59 14.31
CA SER A 170 19.37 -1.33 14.46
C SER A 170 20.35 -1.39 15.62
N TYR A 171 19.96 -1.91 16.78
CA TYR A 171 20.82 -2.06 17.94
C TYR A 171 22.06 -2.92 17.63
N VAL A 172 21.86 -4.09 17.01
CA VAL A 172 22.95 -5.00 16.62
C VAL A 172 23.88 -4.32 15.62
N LEU A 173 23.33 -3.65 14.61
CA LEU A 173 24.14 -3.00 13.57
C LEU A 173 24.99 -1.85 14.12
N TRP A 174 24.46 -1.05 15.04
CA TRP A 174 25.20 0.05 15.67
C TRP A 174 26.33 -0.43 16.59
N HIS A 175 26.20 -1.62 17.18
CA HIS A 175 27.26 -2.20 18.00
C HIS A 175 28.41 -2.79 17.14
N HIS A 176 28.09 -3.36 15.99
CA HIS A 176 29.07 -4.05 15.14
C HIS A 176 29.71 -3.18 14.05
N TYR A 177 29.06 -2.10 13.61
CA TYR A 177 29.52 -1.29 12.49
C TYR A 177 29.78 0.17 12.89
N ALA A 178 30.88 0.72 12.39
CA ALA A 178 31.15 2.15 12.47
C ALA A 178 30.16 2.96 11.62
N LEU A 179 29.92 4.20 12.02
CA LEU A 179 29.03 5.13 11.32
C LEU A 179 29.45 5.32 9.86
N ASN A 180 28.54 4.97 8.95
CA ASN A 180 28.69 5.13 7.52
C ASN A 180 27.32 5.38 6.85
N THR A 181 27.35 5.77 5.58
CA THR A 181 26.16 6.11 4.77
C THR A 181 25.15 4.97 4.66
N TRP A 182 25.62 3.72 4.67
CA TRP A 182 24.76 2.52 4.67
C TRP A 182 24.07 2.29 6.02
N LEU A 183 24.81 2.40 7.13
CA LEU A 183 24.26 2.23 8.48
C LEU A 183 23.20 3.30 8.76
N PHE A 184 23.44 4.53 8.30
CA PHE A 184 22.44 5.59 8.34
C PHE A 184 21.18 5.22 7.55
N ALA A 185 21.33 4.74 6.31
CA ALA A 185 20.21 4.37 5.46
C ALA A 185 19.34 3.25 6.07
N VAL A 186 19.95 2.17 6.56
CA VAL A 186 19.20 1.06 7.17
C VAL A 186 18.53 1.48 8.48
N THR A 187 19.19 2.33 9.28
CA THR A 187 18.60 2.89 10.50
C THR A 187 17.40 3.78 10.18
N ALA A 188 17.50 4.63 9.16
CA ALA A 188 16.40 5.47 8.72
C ALA A 188 15.16 4.65 8.31
N PHE A 189 15.35 3.59 7.50
CA PHE A 189 14.25 2.69 7.15
C PHE A 189 13.66 1.93 8.35
N CYS A 190 14.51 1.52 9.31
CA CYS A 190 14.02 0.87 10.54
C CYS A 190 13.17 1.82 11.39
N VAL A 191 13.60 3.08 11.53
CA VAL A 191 12.84 4.11 12.27
C VAL A 191 11.54 4.44 11.54
N GLU A 192 11.58 4.60 10.22
CA GLU A 192 10.38 4.82 9.39
C GLU A 192 9.35 3.70 9.59
N LEU A 193 9.79 2.44 9.55
CA LEU A 193 8.95 1.27 9.82
C LEU A 193 8.34 1.32 11.24
N CYS A 194 9.13 1.62 12.26
CA CYS A 194 8.62 1.72 13.63
C CYS A 194 7.55 2.82 13.76
N LEU A 195 7.77 3.98 13.13
CA LEU A 195 6.82 5.08 13.13
C LEU A 195 5.53 4.72 12.40
N LYS A 196 5.61 4.03 11.25
CA LYS A 196 4.42 3.53 10.54
C LYS A 196 3.61 2.55 11.42
N VAL A 197 4.28 1.61 12.10
CA VAL A 197 3.61 0.69 13.06
C VAL A 197 2.91 1.48 14.19
N ILE A 198 3.57 2.49 14.76
CA ILE A 198 2.98 3.34 15.82
C ILE A 198 1.71 4.05 15.30
N VAL A 199 1.76 4.61 14.09
CA VAL A 199 0.61 5.27 13.45
C VAL A 199 -0.55 4.28 13.28
N SER A 200 -0.28 3.10 12.74
CA SER A 200 -1.30 2.06 12.53
C SER A 200 -1.93 1.58 13.85
N ILE A 201 -1.12 1.32 14.87
CA ILE A 201 -1.60 0.94 16.21
C ILE A 201 -2.38 2.07 16.87
N THR A 202 -1.96 3.32 16.71
CA THR A 202 -2.69 4.48 17.28
C THR A 202 -4.09 4.59 16.69
N VAL A 203 -4.22 4.45 15.36
CA VAL A 203 -5.53 4.46 14.68
C VAL A 203 -6.38 3.26 15.13
N TYR A 204 -5.79 2.07 15.24
CA TYR A 204 -6.47 0.89 15.79
C TYR A 204 -7.03 1.16 17.19
N VAL A 205 -6.21 1.71 18.11
CA VAL A 205 -6.64 2.03 19.47
C VAL A 205 -7.76 3.06 19.48
N LEU A 206 -7.71 4.07 18.61
CA LEU A 206 -8.79 5.06 18.48
C LEU A 206 -10.13 4.42 18.09
N PHE A 207 -10.14 3.51 17.10
CA PHE A 207 -11.35 2.78 16.71
C PHE A 207 -11.83 1.79 17.79
N MET A 208 -10.91 1.13 18.50
CA MET A 208 -11.28 0.26 19.61
C MET A 208 -11.90 1.04 20.79
N ILE A 209 -11.40 2.24 21.07
CA ILE A 209 -11.99 3.14 22.08
C ILE A 209 -13.40 3.57 21.65
N ASP A 210 -13.58 3.96 20.39
CA ASP A 210 -14.91 4.33 19.85
C ASP A 210 -15.92 3.17 19.99
N GLY A 211 -15.51 1.96 19.62
CA GLY A 211 -16.33 0.76 19.78
C GLY A 211 -16.66 0.38 21.21
N TYR A 212 -15.83 0.76 22.18
CA TYR A 212 -16.10 0.47 23.60
C TYR A 212 -17.15 1.42 24.19
N TYR A 213 -17.08 2.71 23.86
CA TYR A 213 -17.93 3.71 24.49
C TYR A 213 -19.36 3.77 23.91
N ASN A 214 -19.63 3.22 22.72
CA ASN A 214 -20.97 3.23 22.06
C ASN A 214 -21.64 4.62 21.95
N VAL A 215 -20.91 5.69 22.26
CA VAL A 215 -21.35 7.08 22.16
C VAL A 215 -20.69 7.66 20.92
N LEU A 216 -21.47 8.35 20.08
CA LEU A 216 -21.00 8.96 18.84
C LEU A 216 -19.82 9.92 19.10
N TRP A 217 -18.59 9.49 18.80
CA TRP A 217 -17.42 10.34 18.96
C TRP A 217 -17.21 11.22 17.73
N GLU A 218 -17.88 12.38 17.75
CA GLU A 218 -17.88 13.40 16.69
C GLU A 218 -16.49 13.79 16.14
N LYS A 219 -15.43 13.72 16.94
CA LYS A 219 -14.06 14.13 16.58
C LYS A 219 -13.13 12.98 16.17
N LEU A 220 -13.59 11.72 16.17
CA LEU A 220 -12.76 10.55 15.87
C LEU A 220 -12.04 10.69 14.52
N ASP A 221 -12.79 11.01 13.45
CA ASP A 221 -12.24 11.15 12.10
C ASP A 221 -11.18 12.25 12.00
N ASP A 222 -11.31 13.32 12.78
CA ASP A 222 -10.32 14.39 12.84
C ASP A 222 -9.02 13.86 13.46
N TYR A 223 -9.10 13.12 14.57
CA TYR A 223 -7.93 12.48 15.17
C TYR A 223 -7.28 11.45 14.24
N VAL A 224 -8.07 10.56 13.62
CA VAL A 224 -7.57 9.56 12.66
C VAL A 224 -6.88 10.25 11.49
N TYR A 225 -7.46 11.34 10.97
CA TYR A 225 -6.84 12.15 9.94
C TYR A 225 -5.52 12.76 10.40
N TYR A 226 -5.45 13.38 11.58
CA TYR A 226 -4.22 13.99 12.08
C TYR A 226 -3.11 12.96 12.25
N VAL A 227 -3.44 11.79 12.81
CA VAL A 227 -2.50 10.68 12.99
C VAL A 227 -1.99 10.18 11.64
N ARG A 228 -2.87 9.85 10.68
CA ARG A 228 -2.46 9.40 9.33
C ARG A 228 -1.68 10.47 8.56
N SER A 229 -2.13 11.72 8.64
CA SER A 229 -1.44 12.85 7.99
C SER A 229 -0.05 13.05 8.57
N SER A 230 0.12 12.90 9.88
CA SER A 230 1.44 12.99 10.53
C SER A 230 2.37 11.87 10.05
N GLY A 231 1.86 10.64 9.89
CA GLY A 231 2.61 9.53 9.31
C GLY A 231 3.11 9.82 7.90
N ASN A 232 2.24 10.34 7.02
CA ASN A 232 2.60 10.71 5.66
C ASN A 232 3.64 11.85 5.60
N ILE A 233 3.55 12.83 6.51
CA ILE A 233 4.55 13.92 6.61
C ILE A 233 5.90 13.36 7.05
N ILE A 234 5.91 12.46 8.04
CA ILE A 234 7.12 11.79 8.51
C ILE A 234 7.77 11.02 7.37
N GLU A 235 7.01 10.20 6.65
CA GLU A 235 7.52 9.44 5.50
C GLU A 235 8.12 10.34 4.42
N PHE A 236 7.47 11.47 4.10
CA PHE A 236 8.01 12.46 3.18
C PHE A 236 9.36 13.03 3.67
N ILE A 237 9.47 13.36 4.96
CA ILE A 237 10.72 13.85 5.56
C ILE A 237 11.83 12.80 5.45
N PHE A 238 11.54 11.54 5.78
CA PHE A 238 12.50 10.45 5.62
C PHE A 238 12.91 10.25 4.16
N GLY A 239 11.96 10.36 3.22
CA GLY A 239 12.22 10.35 1.79
C GLY A 239 13.20 11.44 1.36
N VAL A 240 13.02 12.67 1.83
CA VAL A 240 13.95 13.79 1.54
C VAL A 240 15.33 13.54 2.14
N ILE A 241 15.40 13.09 3.40
CA ILE A 241 16.67 12.77 4.08
C ILE A 241 17.43 11.65 3.34
N MET A 242 16.72 10.58 2.95
CA MET A 242 17.29 9.45 2.24
C MET A 242 17.76 9.81 0.84
N PHE A 243 17.02 10.68 0.15
CA PHE A 243 17.45 11.25 -1.12
C PHE A 243 18.74 12.06 -0.96
N GLY A 244 18.83 12.89 0.09
CA GLY A 244 20.05 13.64 0.42
C GLY A 244 21.26 12.72 0.68
N ASN A 245 21.09 11.69 1.51
CA ASN A 245 22.13 10.68 1.77
C ASN A 245 22.55 9.95 0.47
N GLY A 246 21.58 9.63 -0.38
CA GLY A 246 21.80 8.98 -1.66
C GLY A 246 22.56 9.87 -2.67
N ALA A 247 22.19 11.16 -2.74
CA ALA A 247 22.88 12.15 -3.56
C ALA A 247 24.32 12.38 -3.08
N TYR A 248 24.53 12.48 -1.76
CA TYR A 248 25.87 12.57 -1.16
C TYR A 248 26.74 11.38 -1.59
N THR A 249 26.22 10.16 -1.45
CA THR A 249 26.92 8.93 -1.83
C THR A 249 27.27 8.91 -3.32
N MET A 250 26.38 9.43 -4.18
CA MET A 250 26.61 9.49 -5.62
C MET A 250 27.72 10.47 -6.00
N VAL A 251 27.78 11.63 -5.34
CA VAL A 251 28.73 12.70 -5.66
C VAL A 251 30.12 12.42 -5.09
N PHE A 252 30.21 11.88 -3.86
CA PHE A 252 31.47 11.82 -3.12
C PHE A 252 32.10 10.43 -2.98
N GLU A 253 31.33 9.33 -3.09
CA GLU A 253 31.89 7.97 -2.99
C GLU A 253 32.08 7.30 -4.36
N SER A 254 30.98 7.11 -5.10
CA SER A 254 31.02 6.43 -6.40
C SER A 254 29.76 6.67 -7.25
N GLY A 255 29.96 7.34 -8.39
CA GLY A 255 28.92 7.58 -9.39
C GLY A 255 28.69 6.34 -10.27
N SER A 256 27.62 5.59 -10.04
CA SER A 256 27.18 4.51 -10.92
C SER A 256 25.92 4.92 -11.69
N LYS A 257 25.82 4.58 -12.98
CA LYS A 257 24.61 4.89 -13.79
C LYS A 257 23.33 4.27 -13.19
N ILE A 258 23.44 3.06 -12.63
CA ILE A 258 22.33 2.38 -11.95
C ILE A 258 21.88 3.15 -10.70
N ARG A 259 22.83 3.70 -9.92
CA ARG A 259 22.54 4.53 -8.74
C ARG A 259 21.82 5.82 -9.12
N ALA A 260 22.20 6.45 -10.23
CA ALA A 260 21.51 7.63 -10.75
C ALA A 260 20.05 7.32 -11.14
N CYS A 261 19.81 6.22 -11.87
CA CYS A 261 18.47 5.78 -12.21
C CYS A 261 17.60 5.53 -10.96
N MET A 262 18.14 4.81 -9.98
CA MET A 262 17.48 4.58 -8.69
C MET A 262 17.15 5.88 -7.95
N MET A 263 18.04 6.88 -8.00
CA MET A 263 17.82 8.19 -7.39
C MET A 263 16.65 8.94 -8.05
N CYS A 264 16.53 8.85 -9.39
CA CYS A 264 15.40 9.42 -10.12
C CYS A 264 14.08 8.73 -9.75
N LEU A 265 14.07 7.39 -9.67
CA LEU A 265 12.89 6.64 -9.23
C LEU A 265 12.51 7.02 -7.79
N HIS A 266 13.49 7.15 -6.89
CA HIS A 266 13.27 7.58 -5.52
C HIS A 266 12.67 8.99 -5.44
N ALA A 267 13.20 9.94 -6.21
CA ALA A 267 12.64 11.30 -6.28
C ALA A 267 11.21 11.31 -6.81
N TYR A 268 10.90 10.48 -7.80
CA TYR A 268 9.56 10.40 -8.36
C TYR A 268 8.55 9.78 -7.40
N PHE A 269 8.82 8.55 -6.91
CA PHE A 269 7.86 7.81 -6.09
C PHE A 269 7.79 8.29 -4.64
N ASN A 270 8.93 8.50 -3.99
CA ASN A 270 8.97 8.79 -2.55
C ASN A 270 8.92 10.30 -2.24
N ILE A 271 9.14 11.18 -3.22
CA ILE A 271 9.08 12.64 -2.97
C ILE A 271 7.94 13.25 -3.77
N TYR A 272 7.99 13.21 -5.10
CA TYR A 272 7.04 13.91 -5.95
C TYR A 272 5.62 13.35 -5.81
N LEU A 273 5.44 12.03 -5.97
CA LEU A 273 4.13 11.41 -5.89
C LEU A 273 3.55 11.53 -4.48
N GLN A 274 4.37 11.34 -3.45
CA GLN A 274 3.95 11.52 -2.07
C GLN A 274 3.53 12.97 -1.77
N ALA A 275 4.30 13.96 -2.20
CA ALA A 275 3.95 15.37 -2.06
C ALA A 275 2.65 15.71 -2.80
N LYS A 276 2.49 15.21 -4.03
CA LYS A 276 1.26 15.41 -4.83
C LYS A 276 0.04 14.81 -4.12
N ASN A 277 0.17 13.59 -3.60
CA ASN A 277 -0.92 12.91 -2.88
C ASN A 277 -1.26 13.65 -1.58
N GLY A 278 -0.26 14.02 -0.78
CA GLY A 278 -0.44 14.81 0.44
C GLY A 278 -1.10 16.17 0.16
N TRP A 279 -0.70 16.84 -0.91
CA TRP A 279 -1.28 18.12 -1.33
C TRP A 279 -2.74 17.99 -1.75
N LYS A 280 -3.09 16.94 -2.52
CA LYS A 280 -4.48 16.65 -2.90
C LYS A 280 -5.35 16.42 -1.66
N THR A 281 -4.90 15.60 -0.72
CA THR A 281 -5.65 15.32 0.53
C THR A 281 -5.84 16.60 1.36
N PHE A 282 -4.81 17.44 1.46
CA PHE A 282 -4.89 18.71 2.17
C PHE A 282 -5.89 19.69 1.54
N ILE A 283 -5.86 19.84 0.20
CA ILE A 283 -6.81 20.68 -0.53
C ILE A 283 -8.23 20.20 -0.33
N ASN A 284 -8.51 18.90 -0.53
CA ASN A 284 -9.85 18.35 -0.41
C ASN A 284 -10.45 18.63 0.98
N ARG A 285 -9.66 18.45 2.04
CA ARG A 285 -10.11 18.76 3.41
C ARG A 285 -10.39 20.25 3.59
N ARG A 286 -9.53 21.13 3.08
CA ARG A 286 -9.74 22.58 3.16
C ARG A 286 -10.99 23.02 2.39
N MET A 287 -11.23 22.44 1.22
CA MET A 287 -12.42 22.70 0.41
C MET A 287 -13.70 22.23 1.12
N ALA A 288 -13.71 21.03 1.69
CA ALA A 288 -14.84 20.52 2.47
C ALA A 288 -15.16 21.40 3.69
N VAL A 289 -14.13 21.87 4.42
CA VAL A 289 -14.32 22.79 5.56
C VAL A 289 -14.90 24.14 5.11
N LYS A 290 -14.39 24.71 4.00
CA LYS A 290 -14.93 25.95 3.44
C LYS A 290 -16.41 25.79 3.06
N LYS A 291 -16.75 24.70 2.37
CA LYS A 291 -18.11 24.41 1.91
C LYS A 291 -19.09 24.20 3.04
N ILE A 292 -18.68 23.55 4.14
CA ILE A 292 -19.52 23.44 5.34
C ILE A 292 -19.70 24.79 6.04
N ASN A 293 -18.63 25.59 6.14
CA ASN A 293 -18.69 26.88 6.82
C ASN A 293 -19.54 27.91 6.06
N SER A 294 -19.65 27.81 4.73
CA SER A 294 -20.50 28.68 3.92
C SER A 294 -21.98 28.31 3.97
N LEU A 295 -22.35 27.10 4.40
CA LEU A 295 -23.76 26.70 4.51
C LEU A 295 -24.44 27.37 5.72
N PRO A 296 -25.71 27.79 5.58
CA PRO A 296 -26.51 28.28 6.69
C PRO A 296 -26.52 27.28 7.85
N GLU A 297 -26.46 27.79 9.07
CA GLU A 297 -26.45 27.00 10.30
C GLU A 297 -27.60 27.41 11.21
N VAL A 298 -28.39 26.44 11.66
CA VAL A 298 -29.46 26.62 12.64
C VAL A 298 -28.94 26.23 14.02
N LYS A 299 -29.23 27.05 15.04
CA LYS A 299 -28.84 26.84 16.45
C LYS A 299 -29.97 27.29 17.39
N GLY A 300 -29.92 26.81 18.63
CA GLY A 300 -30.79 27.27 19.72
C GLY A 300 -32.24 26.81 19.56
N GLU A 301 -33.20 27.67 19.94
CA GLU A 301 -34.63 27.34 19.95
C GLU A 301 -35.17 26.92 18.57
N ARG A 302 -34.63 27.48 17.48
CA ARG A 302 -35.01 27.12 16.10
C ARG A 302 -34.65 25.68 15.70
N LEU A 303 -33.84 24.97 16.51
CA LEU A 303 -33.61 23.53 16.31
C LEU A 303 -34.83 22.71 16.73
N GLN A 304 -35.63 23.17 17.69
CA GLN A 304 -36.85 22.48 18.14
C GLN A 304 -37.95 22.50 17.08
N ASP A 305 -37.88 23.46 16.14
CA ASP A 305 -38.77 23.54 14.98
C ASP A 305 -38.43 22.49 13.91
N ILE A 306 -37.26 21.84 14.01
CA ILE A 306 -36.83 20.76 13.11
C ILE A 306 -37.24 19.42 13.74
N ASP A 307 -38.46 18.96 13.43
CA ASP A 307 -38.97 17.63 13.82
C ASP A 307 -38.44 16.53 12.87
N ASP A 308 -37.11 16.48 12.73
CA ASP A 308 -36.42 15.53 11.85
C ASP A 308 -35.08 15.09 12.48
N VAL A 309 -34.53 13.97 12.02
CA VAL A 309 -33.23 13.45 12.43
C VAL A 309 -32.22 13.60 11.30
N CYS A 310 -30.92 13.63 11.62
CA CYS A 310 -29.92 13.66 10.57
C CYS A 310 -29.95 12.34 9.77
N ALA A 311 -30.30 12.37 8.49
CA ALA A 311 -30.41 11.18 7.63
C ALA A 311 -29.10 10.37 7.44
N ILE A 312 -27.96 10.87 7.92
CA ILE A 312 -26.68 10.18 7.87
C ILE A 312 -26.43 9.34 9.13
N CYS A 313 -26.72 9.89 10.31
CA CYS A 313 -26.44 9.21 11.59
C CYS A 313 -27.70 8.78 12.34
N TYR A 314 -28.89 9.18 11.89
CA TYR A 314 -30.20 8.92 12.50
C TYR A 314 -30.34 9.44 13.93
N HIS A 315 -29.60 10.49 14.30
CA HIS A 315 -29.70 11.17 15.60
C HIS A 315 -30.33 12.56 15.47
N GLU A 316 -31.03 12.99 16.53
CA GLU A 316 -31.65 14.32 16.64
C GLU A 316 -30.60 15.45 16.62
N PHE A 317 -31.05 16.66 16.27
CA PHE A 317 -30.21 17.86 16.23
C PHE A 317 -30.13 18.53 17.60
N THR A 318 -29.08 18.22 18.37
CA THR A 318 -28.91 18.74 19.74
C THR A 318 -28.19 20.10 19.83
N THR A 319 -27.24 20.36 18.93
CA THR A 319 -26.36 21.55 19.01
C THR A 319 -26.47 22.48 17.81
N SER A 320 -26.53 21.91 16.60
CA SER A 320 -26.63 22.67 15.36
C SER A 320 -27.02 21.77 14.19
N ALA A 321 -27.64 22.37 13.17
CA ALA A 321 -27.93 21.74 11.89
C ALA A 321 -27.43 22.64 10.75
N ARG A 322 -26.82 22.04 9.72
CA ARG A 322 -26.45 22.70 8.47
C ARG A 322 -27.54 22.47 7.43
N ILE A 323 -27.90 23.53 6.74
CA ILE A 323 -28.90 23.50 5.66
C ILE A 323 -28.16 23.49 4.32
N THR A 324 -28.43 22.49 3.47
CA THR A 324 -27.92 22.49 2.09
C THR A 324 -28.71 23.46 1.20
N PRO A 325 -28.22 23.85 0.01
CA PRO A 325 -28.97 24.68 -0.93
C PRO A 325 -30.31 24.08 -1.38
N CYS A 326 -30.45 22.75 -1.27
CA CYS A 326 -31.69 22.01 -1.53
C CYS A 326 -32.60 21.88 -0.28
N ASN A 327 -32.34 22.65 0.79
CA ASN A 327 -33.12 22.71 2.04
C ASN A 327 -33.18 21.41 2.86
N HIS A 328 -32.13 20.58 2.80
CA HIS A 328 -32.00 19.41 3.65
C HIS A 328 -31.10 19.69 4.87
N TYR A 329 -31.44 19.07 6.01
CA TYR A 329 -30.78 19.29 7.30
C TYR A 329 -29.82 18.14 7.66
N PHE A 330 -28.61 18.48 8.09
CA PHE A 330 -27.61 17.51 8.54
C PHE A 330 -26.74 18.07 9.67
N HIS A 331 -26.15 17.21 10.51
CA HIS A 331 -25.09 17.69 11.41
C HIS A 331 -23.90 18.16 10.57
N ALA A 332 -23.25 19.24 11.00
CA ALA A 332 -22.11 19.82 10.28
C ALA A 332 -21.00 18.79 10.03
N LEU A 333 -20.78 17.87 10.97
CA LEU A 333 -19.78 16.81 10.86
C LEU A 333 -20.20 15.72 9.87
N CYS A 334 -21.45 15.22 9.97
CA CYS A 334 -21.97 14.20 9.07
C CYS A 334 -21.94 14.67 7.62
N LEU A 335 -22.41 15.89 7.36
CA LEU A 335 -22.38 16.47 6.01
C LEU A 335 -20.94 16.71 5.52
N ARG A 336 -20.02 17.14 6.40
CA ARG A 336 -18.60 17.29 6.05
C ARG A 336 -17.99 15.97 5.57
N LYS A 337 -18.28 14.88 6.27
CA LYS A 337 -17.78 13.53 5.93
C LYS A 337 -18.30 13.09 4.56
N TRP A 338 -19.59 13.32 4.30
CA TRP A 338 -20.18 13.01 3.01
C TRP A 338 -19.55 13.85 1.88
N LEU A 339 -19.48 15.16 2.06
CA LEU A 339 -18.92 16.11 1.09
C LEU A 339 -17.42 15.93 0.83
N TYR A 340 -16.72 15.19 1.68
CA TYR A 340 -15.34 14.79 1.44
C TYR A 340 -15.22 13.71 0.36
N ILE A 341 -16.25 12.85 0.22
CA ILE A 341 -16.29 11.73 -0.73
C ILE A 341 -17.11 12.11 -1.97
N GLN A 342 -18.29 12.69 -1.76
CA GLN A 342 -19.27 13.02 -2.79
C GLN A 342 -19.72 14.46 -2.63
N GLU A 343 -19.58 15.29 -3.66
CA GLU A 343 -19.95 16.71 -3.59
C GLU A 343 -21.46 16.99 -3.62
N THR A 344 -22.28 15.95 -3.51
CA THR A 344 -23.75 15.95 -3.65
C THR A 344 -24.47 15.82 -2.31
N CYS A 345 -25.75 16.18 -2.28
CA CYS A 345 -26.60 15.99 -1.10
C CYS A 345 -26.96 14.50 -0.92
N PRO A 346 -26.81 13.92 0.29
CA PRO A 346 -27.14 12.51 0.53
C PRO A 346 -28.59 12.12 0.26
N MET A 347 -29.54 13.07 0.35
CA MET A 347 -30.96 12.78 0.18
C MET A 347 -31.46 12.93 -1.25
N CYS A 348 -30.98 13.92 -2.00
CA CYS A 348 -31.48 14.21 -3.34
C CYS A 348 -30.43 14.15 -4.46
N HIS A 349 -29.18 13.84 -4.12
CA HIS A 349 -28.03 13.77 -5.03
C HIS A 349 -27.73 15.06 -5.82
N GLN A 350 -28.41 16.17 -5.53
CA GLN A 350 -28.09 17.47 -6.11
C GLN A 350 -26.73 17.95 -5.62
N LYS A 351 -25.94 18.53 -6.52
CA LYS A 351 -24.62 19.08 -6.19
C LYS A 351 -24.78 20.21 -5.18
N VAL A 352 -24.01 20.15 -4.09
CA VAL A 352 -24.03 21.19 -3.05
C VAL A 352 -23.11 22.31 -3.50
N ASP A 353 -23.45 23.00 -4.59
CA ASP A 353 -22.65 24.13 -5.06
C ASP A 353 -22.99 25.38 -4.25
N ILE A 354 -21.93 26.13 -3.91
CA ILE A 354 -22.08 27.46 -3.32
C ILE A 354 -22.19 28.37 -4.53
N ASP A 355 -23.42 28.72 -4.92
CA ASP A 355 -23.58 29.88 -5.81
C ASP A 355 -22.93 31.07 -5.10
N GLU A 356 -21.87 31.65 -5.68
CA GLU A 356 -21.43 33.00 -5.37
C GLU A 356 -22.53 33.98 -5.80
N LYS A 357 -23.66 34.01 -5.08
CA LYS A 357 -24.66 35.06 -5.25
C LYS A 357 -24.18 36.29 -4.51
N GLU A 358 -23.31 37.08 -5.16
CA GLU A 358 -23.24 38.52 -4.92
C GLU A 358 -24.08 39.27 -5.97
N ASN A 359 -25.20 39.82 -5.49
CA ASN A 359 -25.90 41.03 -5.91
C ASN A 359 -26.37 41.22 -7.37
N PRO A 360 -27.70 41.19 -7.63
CA PRO A 360 -28.25 41.63 -8.91
C PRO A 360 -28.38 43.16 -8.92
N ASN A 361 -27.28 43.91 -8.96
CA ASN A 361 -27.31 45.36 -9.22
C ASN A 361 -25.91 45.89 -9.56
N LEU A 362 -25.43 45.66 -10.80
CA LEU A 362 -24.71 46.71 -11.52
C LEU A 362 -24.79 46.44 -13.04
N SER A 363 -25.49 47.35 -13.70
CA SER A 363 -25.51 47.55 -15.14
C SER A 363 -24.11 47.56 -15.77
N ASN A 364 -23.93 46.84 -16.87
CA ASN A 364 -23.20 47.41 -18.01
C ASN A 364 -23.54 46.71 -19.33
N ASN A 365 -23.95 47.54 -20.28
CA ASN A 365 -24.00 47.22 -21.70
C ASN A 365 -22.58 46.89 -22.21
N ASN A 366 -22.45 45.86 -23.05
CA ASN A 366 -21.98 46.03 -24.43
C ASN A 366 -22.07 44.70 -25.19
N ALA A 367 -22.61 44.82 -26.41
CA ALA A 367 -22.90 43.76 -27.34
C ALA A 367 -21.65 43.17 -28.01
N PHE A 368 -21.70 41.88 -28.33
CA PHE A 368 -21.32 41.42 -29.67
C PHE A 368 -22.17 40.18 -30.05
N VAL A 369 -22.87 40.31 -31.17
CA VAL A 369 -23.81 39.37 -31.77
C VAL A 369 -23.05 38.46 -32.75
N VAL A 370 -23.37 37.16 -32.77
CA VAL A 370 -23.13 36.30 -33.93
C VAL A 370 -24.49 35.87 -34.48
N PRO A 371 -24.78 35.99 -35.79
CA PRO A 371 -26.12 35.82 -36.33
C PRO A 371 -26.50 34.35 -36.53
N ASP A 372 -27.78 34.09 -36.35
CA ASP A 372 -28.51 32.89 -36.76
C ASP A 372 -29.16 33.14 -38.13
N GLU A 373 -29.11 32.16 -39.04
CA GLU A 373 -29.97 32.12 -40.23
C GLU A 373 -30.39 30.67 -40.52
N ASN A 374 -31.62 30.36 -40.12
CA ASN A 374 -32.72 29.75 -40.89
C ASN A 374 -32.62 28.29 -41.40
N ASP A 375 -33.48 27.45 -40.81
CA ASP A 375 -34.21 26.30 -41.41
C ASP A 375 -35.09 26.77 -42.61
N PRO A 376 -35.59 25.90 -43.55
CA PRO A 376 -36.31 24.66 -43.24
C PRO A 376 -36.17 23.45 -44.21
N ASP A 377 -36.50 22.26 -43.67
CA ASP A 377 -37.20 21.07 -44.23
C ASP A 377 -36.99 20.59 -45.69
N GLU A 378 -36.53 19.34 -45.86
CA GLU A 378 -37.19 18.24 -46.62
C GLU A 378 -36.28 16.96 -46.73
N ASN A 379 -36.87 15.79 -46.56
CA ASN A 379 -36.32 14.43 -46.84
C ASN A 379 -37.16 13.85 -48.03
N PRO A 380 -36.77 12.84 -48.88
CA PRO A 380 -35.80 11.77 -48.61
C PRO A 380 -35.00 11.15 -49.81
N ALA A 381 -34.14 10.17 -49.48
CA ALA A 381 -33.79 8.94 -50.22
C ALA A 381 -32.72 8.89 -51.35
N TRP A 382 -31.82 7.91 -51.15
CA TRP A 382 -31.13 7.01 -52.10
C TRP A 382 -29.83 7.44 -52.80
N GLY A 383 -28.75 6.69 -52.52
CA GLY A 383 -27.86 6.17 -53.57
C GLY A 383 -26.36 6.50 -53.51
N GLY A 384 -25.57 5.58 -52.95
CA GLY A 384 -24.38 5.01 -53.62
C GLY A 384 -23.07 5.83 -53.71
N GLY A 385 -22.03 5.30 -53.03
CA GLY A 385 -20.74 5.05 -53.67
C GLY A 385 -19.55 5.98 -53.36
N GLY A 386 -18.64 5.47 -52.51
CA GLY A 386 -17.20 5.48 -52.77
C GLY A 386 -16.34 6.65 -52.24
N GLY A 387 -15.28 6.29 -51.49
CA GLY A 387 -13.98 6.94 -51.62
C GLY A 387 -13.46 7.79 -50.45
N GLU A 388 -12.76 7.11 -49.53
CA GLU A 388 -11.51 7.50 -48.84
C GLU A 388 -11.37 8.76 -47.94
N ALA A 389 -10.78 8.47 -46.77
CA ALA A 389 -9.83 9.25 -45.96
C ALA A 389 -10.34 10.12 -44.79
N ALA A 390 -10.29 9.49 -43.60
CA ALA A 390 -9.58 9.91 -42.39
C ALA A 390 -9.94 11.24 -41.67
N ALA A 391 -10.67 11.10 -40.55
CA ALA A 391 -10.59 11.83 -39.27
C ALA A 391 -11.14 10.86 -38.20
N ALA A 392 -10.47 10.54 -37.09
CA ALA A 392 -10.19 11.36 -35.91
C ALA A 392 -11.46 11.90 -35.22
N GLU A 393 -12.04 11.11 -34.31
CA GLU A 393 -12.81 11.50 -33.10
C GLU A 393 -12.75 10.28 -32.15
N GLU A 394 -12.22 10.44 -30.93
CA GLU A 394 -13.00 10.66 -29.69
C GLU A 394 -14.15 9.67 -29.52
N LEU A 395 -14.06 8.81 -28.50
CA LEU A 395 -15.22 8.20 -27.87
C LEU A 395 -14.92 7.97 -26.38
N ASN A 396 -15.76 8.63 -25.60
CA ASN A 396 -15.95 8.47 -24.18
C ASN A 396 -16.85 7.23 -23.91
N ASP A 397 -16.86 6.84 -22.64
CA ASP A 397 -17.89 6.11 -21.90
C ASP A 397 -17.86 4.57 -21.81
N GLU A 398 -17.74 4.16 -20.54
CA GLU A 398 -18.48 3.14 -19.80
C GLU A 398 -19.11 1.98 -20.59
N SER A 399 -18.77 0.75 -20.23
CA SER A 399 -19.50 0.00 -19.19
C SER A 399 -19.10 -1.48 -19.16
N THR A 400 -19.26 -2.02 -17.97
CA THR A 400 -19.26 -3.42 -17.54
C THR A 400 -20.00 -4.35 -18.50
N GLU A 401 -19.40 -5.48 -18.88
CA GLU A 401 -20.15 -6.69 -19.18
C GLU A 401 -19.34 -7.97 -18.92
N SER A 402 -20.02 -8.88 -18.24
CA SER A 402 -19.68 -10.25 -17.89
C SER A 402 -19.73 -11.16 -19.11
N GLU A 403 -18.70 -11.98 -19.32
CA GLU A 403 -18.73 -13.06 -20.31
C GLU A 403 -19.00 -14.41 -19.60
N GLU A 404 -20.21 -14.94 -19.84
CA GLU A 404 -20.53 -16.35 -19.77
C GLU A 404 -19.99 -17.04 -21.04
N GLU A 405 -19.13 -18.05 -20.90
CA GLU A 405 -18.84 -18.98 -21.99
C GLU A 405 -19.72 -20.22 -21.89
N THR A 406 -20.61 -20.38 -22.88
CA THR A 406 -21.32 -21.62 -23.21
C THR A 406 -20.45 -22.53 -24.07
N GLU A 407 -20.23 -23.78 -23.64
CA GLU A 407 -19.98 -24.91 -24.54
C GLU A 407 -21.03 -26.02 -24.31
N SER A 408 -21.84 -26.26 -25.34
CA SER A 408 -22.60 -27.50 -25.58
C SER A 408 -21.67 -28.47 -26.34
N SER A 409 -21.73 -29.80 -26.31
CA SER A 409 -22.71 -30.79 -25.89
C SER A 409 -22.06 -32.18 -26.08
N THR A 410 -22.37 -33.18 -25.25
CA THR A 410 -22.69 -34.55 -25.72
C THR A 410 -23.24 -35.44 -24.60
N GLN A 411 -24.33 -36.14 -24.93
CA GLN A 411 -25.14 -37.03 -24.09
C GLN A 411 -24.47 -38.37 -23.78
N SER A 412 -24.75 -38.94 -22.60
CA SER A 412 -24.97 -40.38 -22.42
C SER A 412 -25.72 -40.68 -21.12
N SER A 413 -26.77 -41.49 -21.25
CA SER A 413 -27.81 -41.91 -20.30
C SER A 413 -27.35 -42.68 -19.04
N ALA A 414 -28.11 -42.56 -17.94
CA ALA A 414 -28.63 -43.65 -17.08
C ALA A 414 -29.47 -43.06 -15.91
N THR A 415 -30.80 -43.11 -15.96
CA THR A 415 -31.71 -44.05 -15.26
C THR A 415 -32.06 -43.69 -13.80
N VAL A 416 -33.34 -43.37 -13.59
CA VAL A 416 -34.07 -43.13 -12.33
C VAL A 416 -34.69 -44.45 -11.81
N PRO A 417 -34.91 -44.61 -10.49
CA PRO A 417 -36.29 -44.72 -9.95
C PRO A 417 -36.43 -43.91 -8.64
N GLU A 418 -37.34 -42.94 -8.51
CA GLU A 418 -38.78 -42.97 -8.14
C GLU A 418 -39.14 -43.39 -6.69
N GLN A 419 -39.57 -42.37 -5.91
CA GLN A 419 -40.59 -42.31 -4.83
C GLN A 419 -40.38 -42.94 -3.42
N PRO A 420 -41.16 -42.55 -2.37
CA PRO A 420 -42.13 -41.43 -2.23
C PRO A 420 -42.00 -40.58 -0.93
N SER A 421 -42.79 -39.52 -0.94
CA SER A 421 -43.23 -38.62 0.15
C SER A 421 -43.87 -39.31 1.37
N GLU A 422 -43.60 -38.80 2.57
CA GLU A 422 -44.52 -38.87 3.71
C GLU A 422 -44.68 -37.52 4.43
N HIS A 423 -45.95 -37.20 4.64
CA HIS A 423 -46.53 -36.14 5.47
C HIS A 423 -46.50 -36.53 6.97
N GLN A 424 -46.85 -35.54 7.82
CA GLN A 424 -47.15 -35.57 9.27
C GLN A 424 -45.99 -35.08 10.13
N SER A 425 -46.16 -34.13 11.05
CA SER A 425 -47.37 -33.63 11.75
C SER A 425 -47.15 -32.21 12.27
#